data_AF-A0A381PC33-F1
#
_entry.id   AF-A0A381PC33-F1
#
_cell.length_a   1.000
_cell.length_b   1.000
_cell.length_c   1.000
_cell.angle_alpha   90.00
_cell.angle_beta   90.00
_cell.angle_gamma   90.00
#
_symmetry.space_group_name_H-M   'P 1'
#
loop_
_entity.id
_entity.type
_entity.pdbx_description
1 polymer ?
#
loop_
_entity_poly.entity_id
_entity_poly.type
_entity_poly.pdbx_seq_one_letter_code
_entity_poly.pdbx_strand_id
1 'polypeptide(L)' 'MSEVVYESRVEIRRLGGPTRSATMPAESEPVLFGAHGAIAEHYGVDVNKIEPHATTIDYVVAAAGG' A
#
# COMPACT_ATOMS: atom_id res chain seq x y z
N MET A 1 -19.00 -27.57 5.51
CA MET A 1 -18.23 -26.32 5.31
C MET A 1 -19.20 -25.29 4.76
N SER A 2 -19.23 -24.09 5.32
CA SER A 2 -20.03 -22.97 4.80
C SER A 2 -19.44 -22.47 3.47
N GLU A 3 -20.28 -21.83 2.66
CA GLU A 3 -19.87 -21.23 1.39
C GLU A 3 -18.98 -19.99 1.62
N VAL A 4 -17.94 -19.82 0.79
CA VAL A 4 -17.09 -18.63 0.81
C VAL A 4 -17.82 -17.51 0.07
N VAL A 5 -18.25 -16.48 0.80
CA VAL A 5 -19.00 -15.34 0.24
C VAL A 5 -18.09 -14.35 -0.49
N TYR A 6 -16.82 -14.27 -0.10
CA TYR A 6 -15.85 -13.35 -0.70
C TYR A 6 -14.42 -13.85 -0.53
N GLU A 7 -13.63 -13.68 -1.58
CA GLU A 7 -12.18 -13.85 -1.58
C GLU A 7 -11.55 -12.54 -2.09
N SER A 8 -10.71 -11.92 -1.28
CA SER A 8 -9.97 -10.74 -1.72
C SER A 8 -8.85 -11.14 -2.67
N ARG A 9 -8.86 -10.57 -3.87
CA ARG A 9 -7.82 -10.77 -4.88
C ARG A 9 -7.14 -9.45 -5.17
N VAL A 10 -5.96 -9.26 -4.58
CA VAL A 10 -5.13 -8.08 -4.75
C VAL A 10 -3.83 -8.50 -5.44
N GLU A 11 -3.48 -7.82 -6.52
CA GLU A 11 -2.19 -7.99 -7.19
C GLU A 11 -1.27 -6.84 -6.81
N ILE A 12 -0.06 -7.14 -6.34
CA ILE A 12 0.94 -6.13 -5.97
C ILE A 12 2.11 -6.21 -6.94
N ARG A 13 2.43 -5.09 -7.58
CA ARG A 13 3.61 -4.92 -8.43
C ARG A 13 4.57 -3.90 -7.83
N ARG A 14 5.86 -4.25 -7.75
CA ARG A 14 6.92 -3.29 -7.40
C ARG A 14 7.26 -2.44 -8.63
N LEU A 15 7.25 -1.12 -8.49
CA LEU A 15 7.54 -0.19 -9.58
C LEU A 15 8.99 0.33 -9.55
N GLY A 16 9.61 0.34 -8.37
CA GLY A 16 10.99 0.78 -8.18
C GLY A 16 11.17 1.42 -6.81
N GLY A 17 12.38 1.32 -6.23
CA GLY A 17 12.63 1.84 -4.89
C GLY A 17 11.62 1.29 -3.85
N PRO A 18 10.99 2.17 -3.04
CA PRO A 18 9.94 1.79 -2.09
C PRO A 18 8.54 1.68 -2.72
N THR A 19 8.35 2.17 -3.95
CA THR A 19 7.03 2.31 -4.57
C THR A 19 6.49 0.98 -5.11
N ARG A 20 5.22 0.72 -4.79
CA ARG A 20 4.45 -0.44 -5.23
C ARG A 20 3.09 0.03 -5.70
N SER A 21 2.52 -0.70 -6.65
CA SER A 21 1.16 -0.51 -7.12
C SER A 21 0.35 -1.75 -6.74
N ALA A 22 -0.88 -1.52 -6.26
CA ALA A 22 -1.81 -2.58 -5.92
C ALA A 22 -3.10 -2.42 -6.72
N THR A 23 -3.45 -3.45 -7.51
CA THR A 23 -4.75 -3.54 -8.16
C THR A 23 -5.75 -4.13 -7.16
N MET A 24 -6.82 -3.40 -6.85
CA MET A 24 -7.83 -3.80 -5.87
C MET A 24 -9.21 -3.97 -6.52
N PRO A 25 -10.06 -4.90 -6.05
CA PRO A 25 -11.35 -5.19 -6.70
C PRO A 25 -12.34 -4.02 -6.79
N ALA A 26 -12.27 -3.06 -5.86
CA ALA A 26 -13.21 -1.94 -5.77
C ALA A 26 -12.66 -0.63 -6.35
N GLU A 27 -11.39 -0.60 -6.74
CA GLU A 27 -10.70 0.62 -7.16
C GLU A 27 -10.62 0.69 -8.69
N SER A 28 -10.95 1.85 -9.27
CA SER A 28 -10.89 2.07 -10.72
C SER A 28 -9.47 2.24 -11.24
N GLU A 29 -8.54 2.65 -10.37
CA GLU A 29 -7.12 2.82 -10.66
C GLU A 29 -6.28 2.09 -9.62
N PRO A 30 -5.05 1.65 -9.94
CA PRO A 30 -4.19 1.00 -8.97
C PRO A 30 -3.81 1.95 -7.82
N VAL A 31 -3.89 1.45 -6.59
CA VAL A 31 -3.47 2.19 -5.40
C VAL A 31 -1.95 2.15 -5.30
N LEU A 32 -1.32 3.32 -5.17
CA LEU A 32 0.12 3.41 -4.94
C LEU A 32 0.44 3.35 -3.45
N PHE A 33 1.38 2.48 -3.12
CA PHE A 33 1.99 2.38 -1.80
C PHE A 33 3.46 2.77 -1.88
N GLY A 34 3.96 3.37 -0.81
CA GLY A 34 5.35 3.81 -0.73
C GLY A 34 5.81 3.97 0.71
N ALA A 35 6.68 4.94 0.93
CA ALA A 35 7.13 5.34 2.25
C ALA A 35 7.04 6.86 2.35
N HIS A 36 6.86 7.36 3.57
CA HIS A 36 6.84 8.79 3.87
C HIS A 36 7.41 9.04 5.28
N GLY A 37 7.76 10.29 5.55
CA GLY A 37 8.18 10.78 6.88
C GLY A 37 9.16 9.87 7.61
N ALA A 38 8.87 9.60 8.88
CA ALA A 38 9.71 8.78 9.75
C ALA A 38 9.89 7.34 9.25
N ILE A 39 8.95 6.79 8.48
CA ILE A 39 9.07 5.43 7.93
C ILE A 39 10.11 5.41 6.82
N ALA A 40 10.10 6.39 5.92
CA ALA A 40 11.12 6.51 4.88
C ALA A 40 12.53 6.69 5.48
N GLU A 41 12.66 7.56 6.49
CA GLU A 41 13.92 7.78 7.22
C GLU A 41 14.42 6.51 7.91
N HIS A 42 13.53 5.78 8.59
CA HIS A 42 13.87 4.51 9.26
C HIS A 42 14.46 3.48 8.30
N TYR A 43 13.98 3.43 7.05
CA TYR A 43 14.48 2.52 6.02
C TYR A 43 15.60 3.11 5.16
N GLY A 44 16.14 4.28 5.51
CA GLY A 44 17.24 4.92 4.80
C GLY A 44 16.86 5.45 3.41
N VAL A 45 15.58 5.72 3.16
CA VAL A 45 15.10 6.33 1.92
C VAL A 45 15.13 7.84 2.05
N ASP A 46 15.81 8.51 1.13
CA ASP A 46 15.83 9.97 1.06
C ASP A 46 14.44 10.49 0.64
N VAL A 47 13.73 11.08 1.60
CA VAL A 47 12.37 11.63 1.42
C VAL A 47 12.29 12.71 0.34
N ASN A 48 13.41 13.36 -0.01
CA ASN A 48 13.46 14.37 -1.06
C ASN A 48 13.61 13.76 -2.46
N LYS A 49 13.86 12.44 -2.56
CA LYS A 49 14.09 11.72 -3.82
C LYS A 49 12.97 10.76 -4.20
N ILE A 50 11.90 10.72 -3.41
CA ILE A 50 10.75 9.86 -3.67
C ILE A 50 9.46 10.67 -3.67
N GLU A 51 8.47 10.23 -4.43
CA GLU A 51 7.11 10.69 -4.24
C GLU A 51 6.52 9.99 -3.00
N PRO A 52 6.02 10.73 -2.00
CA PRO A 52 5.46 10.12 -0.82
C PRO A 52 4.10 9.50 -1.15
N HIS A 53 3.93 8.23 -0.77
CA HIS A 53 2.65 7.54 -0.80
C HIS A 53 2.38 6.92 0.54
N ALA A 54 1.10 6.67 0.85
CA ALA A 54 0.71 5.91 2.02
C ALA A 54 1.47 4.58 2.08
N THR A 55 1.83 4.17 3.27
CA THR A 55 2.37 2.84 3.51
C THR A 55 1.23 1.84 3.63
N THR A 56 1.53 0.56 3.46
CA THR A 56 0.52 -0.48 3.71
C THR A 56 0.07 -0.49 5.17
N ILE A 57 0.92 -0.07 6.12
CA ILE A 57 0.54 0.00 7.54
C ILE A 57 -0.46 1.14 7.82
N ASP A 58 -0.38 2.26 7.10
CA ASP A 58 -1.39 3.34 7.22
C ASP A 58 -2.78 2.81 6.86
N TYR A 59 -2.88 1.97 5.83
CA TYR A 59 -4.14 1.33 5.44
C TYR A 59 -4.61 0.28 6.46
N VAL A 60 -3.69 -0.46 7.08
CA VAL A 60 -4.05 -1.40 8.17
C VAL A 60 -4.60 -0.63 9.39
N VAL A 61 -3.97 0.49 9.75
CA VAL A 61 -4.43 1.34 10.86
C VAL A 61 -5.79 1.95 10.52
N ALA A 62 -5.98 2.47 9.30
CA ALA A 62 -7.26 3.00 8.85
C ALA A 62 -8.36 1.92 8.87
N ALA A 63 -8.07 0.71 8.37
CA ALA A 63 -9.01 -0.40 8.39
C ALA A 63 -9.40 -0.84 9.82
N ALA A 64 -8.46 -0.76 10.77
CA ALA A 64 -8.74 -1.02 12.17
C ALA A 64 -9.53 0.13 12.85
N GLY A 65 -9.41 1.36 12.34
CA GLY A 65 -10.06 2.54 12.88
C GLY A 65 -11.56 2.67 12.55
N GLY A 66 -12.00 2.12 11.42
CA GLY A 66 -13.41 2.15 10.97
C GLY A 66 -13.71 3.23 9.94
#